data_AF-A0A0A3W4T4-F1
#
_entry.id   AF-A0A0A3W4T4-F1
#
_cell.length_a   1.000
_cell.length_b   1.000
_cell.length_c   1.000
_cell.angle_alpha   90.00
_cell.angle_beta   90.00
_cell.angle_gamma   90.00
#
_symmetry.space_group_name_H-M   'P 1'
#
loop_
_entity.id
_entity.type
_entity.pdbx_description
1 polymer ?
#
loop_
_entity_poly.entity_id
_entity_poly.type
_entity_poly.pdbx_seq_one_letter_code
_entity_poly.pdbx_strand_id
1 'polypeptide(L)' 'MKKVVKPKNAAAFRIWFEKLGYYVKPVGKGFTANTTDRLIKKRLHHVLVTDDLGGNQAAYELGKEFEEHLISVEMKKVA' A
#
# COMPACT_ATOMS: atom_id res chain seq x y z
N MET A 1 13.69 5.88 -10.76
CA MET A 1 13.28 4.74 -9.92
C MET A 1 11.76 4.67 -9.87
N LYS A 2 11.17 3.47 -9.89
CA LYS A 2 9.71 3.30 -9.81
C LYS A 2 9.27 3.61 -8.38
N LYS A 3 8.19 4.38 -8.20
CA LYS A 3 7.57 4.63 -6.89
C LYS A 3 6.50 3.58 -6.61
N VAL A 4 6.25 3.32 -5.33
CA VAL A 4 5.23 2.39 -4.86
C VAL A 4 3.82 2.85 -5.28
N VAL A 5 3.52 4.14 -5.07
CA VAL A 5 2.26 4.80 -5.48
C VAL A 5 2.52 6.23 -5.94
N LYS A 6 1.52 6.89 -6.54
CA LYS A 6 1.63 8.33 -6.85
C LYS A 6 1.77 9.13 -5.54
N PRO A 7 2.59 10.21 -5.50
CA PRO A 7 2.77 10.98 -4.26
C PRO A 7 1.48 11.52 -3.64
N LYS A 8 0.53 11.98 -4.46
CA LYS A 8 -0.80 12.43 -4.01
C LYS A 8 -1.61 11.35 -3.28
N ASN A 9 -1.27 10.08 -3.51
CA ASN A 9 -1.98 8.92 -3.00
C ASN A 9 -1.30 8.30 -1.77
N ALA A 10 -0.12 8.78 -1.35
CA ALA A 10 0.68 8.16 -0.29
C ALA A 10 -0.08 8.03 1.05
N ALA A 11 -0.80 9.08 1.46
CA ALA A 11 -1.60 9.05 2.69
C ALA A 11 -2.75 8.04 2.60
N ALA A 12 -3.46 8.01 1.47
CA ALA A 12 -4.55 7.07 1.24
C ALA A 12 -4.06 5.62 1.19
N PHE A 13 -2.88 5.39 0.60
CA PHE A 13 -2.23 4.08 0.55
C PHE A 13 -1.90 3.56 1.94
N ARG A 14 -1.41 4.42 2.84
CA ARG A 14 -1.20 4.07 4.25
C ARG A 14 -2.50 3.65 4.94
N ILE A 15 -3.58 4.43 4.78
CA ILE A 15 -4.90 4.13 5.38
C ILE A 15 -5.49 2.82 4.83
N TRP A 16 -5.22 2.53 3.56
CA TRP A 16 -5.70 1.30 2.92
C TRP A 16 -5.16 0.04 3.62
N PHE A 17 -3.91 0.05 4.07
CA PHE A 17 -3.35 -1.05 4.87
C PHE A 17 -4.11 -1.30 6.18
N GLU A 18 -4.49 -0.24 6.89
CA GLU A 18 -5.27 -0.36 8.13
C GLU A 18 -6.63 -1.02 7.84
N LYS A 19 -7.27 -0.67 6.71
CA LYS A 19 -8.53 -1.28 6.26
C LYS A 19 -8.39 -2.75 5.85
N LEU A 20 -7.24 -3.13 5.32
CA LEU A 20 -6.91 -4.51 4.99
C LEU A 20 -6.52 -5.35 6.23
N GLY A 21 -6.52 -4.76 7.43
CA GLY A 21 -6.18 -5.46 8.67
C GLY A 21 -4.67 -5.57 8.92
N TYR A 22 -3.86 -4.77 8.23
CA TYR A 22 -2.44 -4.65 8.57
C TYR A 22 -2.24 -3.74 9.78
N TYR A 23 -1.32 -4.12 10.65
CA TYR A 23 -0.76 -3.25 11.66
C TYR A 23 0.27 -2.30 11.04
N VAL A 24 -0.09 -1.02 10.93
CA VAL A 24 0.76 0.02 10.35
C VAL A 24 1.55 0.73 11.45
N LYS A 25 2.88 0.77 11.28
CA LYS A 25 3.80 1.47 12.19
C LYS A 25 4.60 2.53 11.42
N PRO A 26 4.61 3.80 11.85
CA PRO A 26 5.44 4.83 11.24
C PRO A 26 6.94 4.53 11.46
N VAL A 27 7.75 4.82 10.45
CA VAL A 27 9.22 4.68 10.51
C VAL A 27 9.84 5.88 9.81
N GLY A 28 10.33 6.84 10.60
CA GLY A 28 10.75 8.15 10.08
C GLY A 28 9.58 8.85 9.38
N LYS A 29 9.77 9.23 8.12
CA LYS A 29 8.70 9.76 7.25
C LYS A 29 8.01 8.68 6.38
N GLY A 30 8.49 7.44 6.43
CA GLY A 30 7.87 6.27 5.81
C GLY A 30 7.00 5.47 6.80
N PHE A 31 6.69 4.23 6.44
CA PHE A 31 5.97 3.30 7.32
C PHE A 31 6.29 1.84 7.01
N THR A 32 6.02 0.99 7.99
CA THR A 32 5.93 -0.46 7.81
C THR A 32 4.49 -0.91 8.03
N ALA A 33 4.05 -1.93 7.31
CA ALA A 33 2.76 -2.56 7.53
C ALA A 33 2.97 -4.07 7.65
N ASN A 34 2.43 -4.66 8.71
CA ASN A 34 2.57 -6.09 8.98
C ASN A 34 1.20 -6.73 9.17
N THR A 35 1.02 -7.97 8.71
CA THR A 35 -0.19 -8.74 8.98
C THR A 35 0.16 -10.18 9.35
N THR A 36 -0.69 -10.80 10.15
CA THR A 36 -0.64 -12.23 10.48
C THR A 36 -1.80 -12.99 9.84
N ASP A 37 -2.58 -12.34 8.98
CA ASP A 37 -3.70 -12.98 8.29
C ASP A 37 -3.18 -14.09 7.35
N ARG A 38 -3.72 -15.30 7.54
CA ARG A 38 -3.35 -16.49 6.79
C ARG A 38 -3.93 -16.51 5.38
N LEU A 39 -4.96 -15.70 5.11
CA LEU A 39 -5.54 -15.53 3.78
C LEU A 39 -4.63 -14.70 2.87
N ILE A 40 -3.80 -13.83 3.46
CA ILE A 40 -2.83 -13.02 2.74
C ILE A 40 -1.58 -13.85 2.45
N LYS A 41 -1.07 -13.77 1.22
CA LYS A 41 0.16 -14.48 0.81
C LYS A 41 1.32 -14.05 1.71
N LYS A 42 2.08 -15.01 2.26
CA LYS A 42 3.21 -14.74 3.19
C LYS A 42 4.20 -13.68 2.69
N ARG A 43 4.48 -13.63 1.38
CA ARG A 43 5.38 -12.62 0.79
C ARG A 43 4.88 -11.17 0.94
N LEU A 44 3.58 -11.00 1.20
CA LEU A 44 2.91 -9.72 1.40
C LEU A 44 2.69 -9.42 2.89
N HIS A 45 3.18 -10.26 3.81
CA HIS A 45 3.00 -10.06 5.25
C HIS A 45 3.80 -8.90 5.81
N HIS A 46 4.92 -8.56 5.18
CA HIS A 46 5.78 -7.45 5.59
C HIS A 46 5.95 -6.45 4.45
N VAL A 47 5.49 -5.23 4.69
CA VAL A 47 5.57 -4.12 3.75
C VAL A 47 6.42 -3.02 4.37
N LEU A 48 7.37 -2.51 3.59
CA LEU A 48 8.18 -1.36 3.94
C LEU A 48 8.01 -0.30 2.86
N VAL A 49 7.61 0.90 3.25
CA VAL A 49 7.53 2.08 2.39
C VAL A 49 8.43 3.15 2.98
N THR A 50 9.37 3.65 2.18
CA THR A 50 10.31 4.70 2.57
C THR A 50 9.74 6.10 2.29
N ASP A 51 10.39 7.14 2.82
CA ASP A 51 9.97 8.55 2.66
C ASP A 51 9.88 8.99 1.19
N ASP A 52 10.80 8.50 0.35
CA ASP A 52 10.84 8.77 -1.08
C ASP A 52 9.80 7.98 -1.90
N LEU A 53 8.91 7.24 -1.22
CA LEU A 53 7.94 6.30 -1.78
C LEU A 53 8.60 5.14 -2.54
N GLY A 54 9.83 4.82 -2.17
CA GLY A 54 10.42 3.51 -2.41
C GLY A 54 9.85 2.46 -1.45
N GLY A 55 10.34 1.23 -1.57
CA GLY A 55 9.90 0.15 -0.71
C GLY A 55 10.44 -1.21 -1.10
N ASN A 56 10.00 -2.24 -0.38
CA ASN A 56 10.28 -3.63 -0.73
C ASN A 56 9.32 -4.14 -1.83
N GLN A 57 9.55 -5.36 -2.32
CA GLN A 57 8.73 -5.96 -3.38
C GLN A 57 7.24 -6.01 -3.04
N ALA A 58 6.89 -6.33 -1.78
CA ALA A 58 5.51 -6.34 -1.30
C ALA A 58 4.85 -4.95 -1.41
N ALA A 59 5.58 -3.88 -1.09
CA ALA A 59 5.09 -2.53 -1.25
C ALA A 59 4.73 -2.23 -2.70
N TYR A 60 5.58 -2.60 -3.66
CA TYR A 60 5.30 -2.38 -5.09
C TYR A 60 4.13 -3.22 -5.62
N GLU A 61 3.99 -4.48 -5.20
CA GLU A 61 2.85 -5.32 -5.58
C GLU A 61 1.54 -4.71 -5.08
N LEU A 62 1.48 -4.36 -3.80
CA LEU A 62 0.27 -3.80 -3.18
C LEU A 62 0.00 -2.36 -3.63
N GLY A 63 1.03 -1.58 -3.95
CA GLY A 63 0.89 -0.25 -4.53
C GLY A 63 0.24 -0.28 -5.91
N LYS A 64 0.58 -1.29 -6.74
CA LYS A 64 -0.08 -1.51 -8.04
C LYS A 64 -1.56 -1.85 -7.85
N GLU A 65 -1.86 -2.80 -6.96
CA GLU A 65 -3.23 -3.21 -6.66
C GLU A 65 -4.07 -2.04 -6.13
N PHE A 66 -3.49 -1.20 -5.28
CA PHE A 66 -4.15 0.00 -4.78
C PHE A 66 -4.47 1.01 -5.89
N GLU A 67 -3.52 1.32 -6.78
CA GLU A 67 -3.75 2.24 -7.89
C GLU A 67 -4.81 1.69 -8.88
N GLU A 68 -4.82 0.38 -9.12
CA GLU A 68 -5.85 -0.29 -9.91
C GLU A 68 -7.24 -0.19 -9.23
N HIS A 69 -7.29 -0.38 -7.90
CA HIS A 69 -8.51 -0.20 -7.12
C HIS A 69 -9.07 1.23 -7.23
N LEU A 70 -8.21 2.26 -7.16
CA LEU A 70 -8.63 3.65 -7.33
C LEU A 70 -9.26 3.90 -8.71
N ILE A 71 -8.65 3.38 -9.78
CA ILE A 71 -9.17 3.52 -11.15
C ILE A 71 -10.53 2.82 -11.27
N SER A 72 -10.67 1.62 -10.72
CA SER A 72 -11.94 0.87 -10.76
C SER A 72 -13.07 1.61 -10.03
N VAL A 73 -12.77 2.23 -8.89
CA VAL A 73 -13.74 3.06 -8.15
C VAL A 73 -14.10 4.33 -8.92
N GLU A 74 -13.14 4.95 -9.58
CA GLU A 74 -13.36 6.16 -10.40
C GLU A 74 -14.27 5.87 -11.59
N MET A 75 -14.05 4.75 -12.30
CA MET A 75 -14.92 4.33 -13.42
C MET A 75 -16.37 4.05 -13.00
N LYS A 76 -16.60 3.56 -11.77
CA LYS A 76 -17.96 3.34 -11.24
C LYS A 76 -18.71 4.62 -10.86
N LYS A 77 -18.01 5.75 -10.69
CA LYS A 77 -18.64 7.04 -10.36
C LYS A 77 -19.08 7.84 -11.59
N VAL A 78 -18.62 7.45 -12.78
CA VAL A 78 -18.91 8.13 -14.06
C VAL A 78 -19.94 7.35 -14.90
N ALA A 79 -20.42 6.21 -14.39
CA ALA A 79 -21.43 5.36 -15.02
C ALA A 79 -22.82 5.59 -14.41
#